data_AF-A0A0P9F3V4-F1
#
_entry.id   AF-A0A0P9F3V4-F1
#
_cell.length_a   1.000
_cell.length_b   1.000
_cell.length_c   1.000
_cell.angle_alpha   90.00
_cell.angle_beta   90.00
_cell.angle_gamma   90.00
#
_symmetry.space_group_name_H-M   'P 1'
#
loop_
_entity.id
_entity.type
_entity.pdbx_description
1 polymer ?
#
loop_
_entity_poly.entity_id
_entity_poly.type
_entity_poly.pdbx_seq_one_letter_code
_entity_poly.pdbx_strand_id
1 'polypeptide(L)'
;MEFSEVTSTFSEMENTTKRLELTRILANLLKKANNDLKYIVYLVQGKLAPDFEGIEFGMSDKLIIKSLSSVSGLSDEEVNKIFYKTGDLGTTAMEISKNISQKSLFNEDLTVNYVYSKLMEIAKFSGHGSIKTKMDSYMDLLMNSKPDDIKYITRIITGKLRLGVADSTILDSLVSAFSDKKYADIIENAYNFHPDIGYIAELLQSGNIDAIKNMGPEPLIPFKVMLAERLKSLADIKDKMGGRAAYEYKYDGLRTELHQKGSEVKIFSRGLEETTQNFPDIVKNFKDSFHFESCILDGESVPYNPDTGELMPFQIVSQRRGRKYDLTEKTSEIPIVMFIFDILYLNGKSLINLPYPERRKILEENVKENEYFKLATRIESDDENEIMKFFEKSIEDGCEGIVSKNISEDSVYRAGARGWLWIKFKRDYQQEISDSFDLVVVGAFNGHGRRKGTYGALLLACYNEKKDSFETFTKLGSGFTDEMLSELPGIFKSLIVDKKPARLDSTMIPDYWIYPSKVVEVKGAEITVSPVHTCAYNIIEKGSGLALRFPRLIKFRDDKNPEDATTTEEIIEMYKMQKKTINTKEKED
;
A
#
# COMPACT_ATOMS: atom_id res chain seq x y z
N MET A 1 3.73 -14.65 30.22
CA MET A 1 2.49 -15.31 29.74
C MET A 1 2.89 -16.44 28.81
N GLU A 2 2.16 -17.56 28.85
CA GLU A 2 2.34 -18.65 27.89
C GLU A 2 1.87 -18.21 26.50
N PHE A 3 2.65 -18.47 25.46
CA PHE A 3 2.29 -18.11 24.08
C PHE A 3 1.02 -18.85 23.62
N SER A 4 0.74 -20.03 24.19
CA SER A 4 -0.49 -20.77 23.90
C SER A 4 -1.78 -20.05 24.34
N GLU A 5 -1.70 -19.11 25.29
CA GLU A 5 -2.84 -18.23 25.62
C GLU A 5 -3.10 -17.19 24.51
N VAL A 6 -2.02 -16.67 23.91
CA VAL A 6 -2.09 -15.74 22.77
C VAL A 6 -2.67 -16.43 21.55
N THR A 7 -2.18 -17.62 21.21
CA THR A 7 -2.63 -18.36 20.02
C THR A 7 -4.06 -18.87 20.15
N SER A 8 -4.47 -19.25 21.37
CA SER A 8 -5.88 -19.56 21.67
C SER A 8 -6.78 -18.33 21.43
N THR A 9 -6.34 -17.14 21.86
CA THR A 9 -7.06 -15.88 21.61
C THR A 9 -7.11 -15.57 20.12
N PHE A 10 -6.01 -15.75 19.39
CA PHE A 10 -5.97 -15.54 17.93
C PHE A 10 -6.93 -16.49 17.20
N SER A 11 -7.04 -17.73 17.68
CA SER A 11 -8.02 -18.71 17.18
C SER A 11 -9.47 -18.27 17.43
N GLU A 12 -9.78 -17.73 18.62
CA GLU A 12 -11.10 -17.15 18.90
C GLU A 12 -11.40 -15.98 17.96
N MET A 13 -10.41 -15.11 17.71
CA MET A 13 -10.54 -13.98 16.80
C MET A 13 -10.79 -14.42 15.34
N GLU A 14 -10.14 -15.47 14.85
CA GLU A 14 -10.38 -15.98 13.49
C GLU A 14 -11.82 -16.48 13.27
N ASN A 15 -12.50 -16.87 14.33
CA ASN A 15 -13.86 -17.41 14.26
C ASN A 15 -14.95 -16.32 14.27
N THR A 16 -14.58 -15.04 14.33
CA THR A 16 -15.54 -13.93 14.25
C THR A 16 -15.12 -12.86 13.23
N THR A 17 -16.10 -12.27 12.58
CA THR A 17 -15.93 -11.12 11.69
C THR A 17 -16.43 -9.82 12.34
N LYS A 18 -16.99 -9.89 13.55
CA LYS A 18 -17.58 -8.74 14.25
C LYS A 18 -16.49 -7.93 14.95
N ARG A 19 -16.24 -6.71 14.46
CA ARG A 19 -15.20 -5.81 15.02
C ARG A 19 -15.31 -5.59 16.54
N LEU A 20 -16.52 -5.41 17.07
CA LEU A 20 -16.73 -5.23 18.51
C LEU A 20 -16.34 -6.48 19.32
N GLU A 21 -16.59 -7.66 18.76
CA GLU A 21 -16.21 -8.92 19.39
C GLU A 21 -14.70 -9.13 19.34
N LEU A 22 -14.07 -8.87 18.19
CA LEU A 22 -12.60 -8.85 18.05
C LEU A 22 -11.96 -7.91 19.09
N THR A 23 -12.53 -6.70 19.25
CA THR A 23 -12.05 -5.71 20.22
C THR A 23 -12.14 -6.23 21.65
N ARG A 24 -13.27 -6.86 22.01
CA ARG A 24 -13.47 -7.45 23.35
C ARG A 24 -12.49 -8.60 23.62
N ILE A 25 -12.33 -9.51 22.66
CA ILE A 25 -11.44 -10.66 22.77
C ILE A 25 -10.01 -10.19 22.97
N LEU A 26 -9.54 -9.28 22.10
CA LEU A 26 -8.20 -8.73 22.18
C LEU A 26 -7.98 -7.94 23.48
N ALA A 27 -8.91 -7.07 23.88
CA ALA A 27 -8.81 -6.32 25.13
C ALA A 27 -8.64 -7.24 26.37
N ASN A 28 -9.33 -8.39 26.39
CA ASN A 28 -9.19 -9.37 27.47
C ASN A 28 -7.81 -10.03 27.52
N LEU A 29 -7.20 -10.29 26.36
CA LEU A 29 -5.82 -10.76 26.29
C LEU A 29 -4.84 -9.70 26.78
N LEU A 30 -4.98 -8.45 26.31
CA LEU A 30 -4.10 -7.35 26.67
C LEU A 30 -4.10 -7.08 28.19
N LYS A 31 -5.25 -7.16 28.85
CA LYS A 31 -5.35 -7.04 30.33
C LYS A 31 -4.52 -8.07 31.09
N LYS A 32 -4.32 -9.26 30.53
CA LYS A 32 -3.54 -10.35 31.15
C LYS A 32 -2.05 -10.29 30.81
N ALA A 33 -1.66 -9.44 29.85
CA ALA A 33 -0.34 -9.46 29.25
C ALA A 33 0.80 -9.05 30.20
N ASN A 34 0.52 -8.20 31.20
CA ASN A 34 1.54 -7.65 32.10
C ASN A 34 2.75 -7.11 31.29
N ASN A 35 3.96 -7.58 31.59
CA ASN A 35 5.21 -7.17 30.90
C ASN A 35 5.28 -7.61 29.42
N ASP A 36 4.41 -8.53 28.99
CA ASP A 36 4.38 -9.00 27.59
C ASP A 36 3.52 -8.11 26.69
N LEU A 37 2.88 -7.06 27.22
CA LEU A 37 1.91 -6.22 26.49
C LEU A 37 2.48 -5.68 25.17
N LYS A 38 3.68 -5.08 25.24
CA LYS A 38 4.37 -4.52 24.07
C LYS A 38 4.62 -5.57 22.99
N TYR A 39 5.02 -6.77 23.38
CA TYR A 39 5.26 -7.86 22.43
C TYR A 39 3.96 -8.31 21.78
N ILE A 40 2.89 -8.49 22.57
CA ILE A 40 1.59 -8.95 22.04
C ILE A 40 1.02 -7.95 21.03
N VAL A 41 1.10 -6.63 21.28
CA VAL A 41 0.55 -5.65 20.33
C VAL A 41 1.27 -5.66 18.98
N TYR A 42 2.59 -5.88 18.95
CA TYR A 42 3.32 -6.06 17.69
C TYR A 42 3.00 -7.41 17.03
N LEU A 43 2.97 -8.50 17.82
CA LEU A 43 2.71 -9.84 17.29
C LEU A 43 1.30 -9.96 16.69
N VAL A 44 0.31 -9.24 17.22
CA VAL A 44 -1.05 -9.15 16.64
C VAL A 44 -1.05 -8.48 15.25
N GLN A 45 -0.10 -7.57 15.00
CA GLN A 45 0.09 -6.92 13.70
C GLN A 45 0.95 -7.77 12.73
N GLY A 46 1.60 -8.83 13.23
CA GLY A 46 2.58 -9.59 12.45
C GLY A 46 3.89 -8.84 12.31
N LYS A 47 4.20 -8.00 13.28
CA LYS A 47 5.40 -7.16 13.34
C LYS A 47 6.18 -7.46 14.60
N LEU A 48 7.39 -6.90 14.69
CA LEU A 48 8.20 -6.92 15.90
C LEU A 48 8.53 -5.53 16.42
N ALA A 49 8.37 -4.51 15.59
CA ALA A 49 8.67 -3.13 15.88
C ALA A 49 7.79 -2.23 14.99
N PRO A 50 7.75 -0.91 15.24
CA PRO A 50 7.14 0.06 14.33
C PRO A 50 7.81 0.05 12.95
N ASP A 51 7.07 0.42 11.90
CA ASP A 51 7.53 0.35 10.51
C ASP A 51 8.79 1.19 10.25
N PHE A 52 8.94 2.31 10.97
CA PHE A 52 10.06 3.21 10.85
C PHE A 52 11.39 2.67 11.42
N GLU A 53 11.37 1.57 12.18
CA GLU A 53 12.59 0.87 12.61
C GLU A 53 13.15 -0.09 11.53
N GLY A 54 12.37 -0.38 10.48
CA GLY A 54 12.83 -1.21 9.36
C GLY A 54 13.15 -2.66 9.73
N ILE A 55 12.51 -3.20 10.77
CA ILE A 55 12.69 -4.59 11.21
C ILE A 55 11.85 -5.54 10.35
N GLU A 56 12.52 -6.33 9.52
CA GLU A 56 11.91 -7.36 8.67
C GLU A 56 12.43 -8.75 9.03
N PHE A 57 11.56 -9.76 9.02
CA PHE A 57 11.98 -11.15 9.28
C PHE A 57 12.99 -11.67 8.25
N GLY A 58 12.87 -11.24 6.99
CA GLY A 58 13.71 -11.72 5.88
C GLY A 58 13.60 -13.24 5.66
N MET A 59 12.43 -13.82 5.93
CA MET A 59 12.11 -15.24 5.73
C MET A 59 11.10 -15.37 4.60
N SER A 60 11.55 -15.89 3.45
CA SER A 60 10.66 -16.12 2.30
C SER A 60 9.85 -17.42 2.47
N ASP A 61 8.72 -17.51 1.77
CA ASP A 61 7.88 -18.71 1.69
C ASP A 61 8.73 -19.96 1.35
N LYS A 62 9.74 -19.82 0.47
CA LYS A 62 10.68 -20.89 0.10
C LYS A 62 11.58 -21.34 1.27
N LEU A 63 12.05 -20.42 2.11
CA LEU A 63 12.86 -20.76 3.29
C LEU A 63 12.02 -21.48 4.35
N ILE A 64 10.76 -21.08 4.52
CA ILE A 64 9.82 -21.75 5.42
C ILE A 64 9.54 -23.17 4.93
N ILE A 65 9.25 -23.35 3.64
CA ILE A 65 9.03 -24.67 3.03
C ILE A 65 10.24 -25.59 3.23
N LYS A 66 11.45 -25.09 2.98
CA LYS A 66 12.70 -25.85 3.21
C LYS A 66 12.87 -26.25 4.67
N SER A 67 12.51 -25.36 5.60
CA SER A 67 12.60 -25.64 7.03
C SER A 67 11.60 -26.72 7.45
N LEU A 68 10.36 -26.68 6.93
CA LEU A 68 9.35 -27.70 7.18
C LEU A 68 9.78 -29.07 6.63
N SER A 69 10.27 -29.10 5.39
CA SER A 69 10.83 -30.27 4.70
C SER A 69 11.95 -30.93 5.53
N SER A 70 12.87 -30.11 6.06
CA SER A 70 14.01 -30.57 6.86
C SER A 70 13.60 -31.28 8.16
N VAL A 71 12.55 -30.80 8.84
CA VAL A 71 12.12 -31.36 10.13
C VAL A 71 11.12 -32.52 9.97
N SER A 72 10.29 -32.49 8.92
CA SER A 72 9.25 -33.50 8.74
C SER A 72 9.69 -34.74 7.95
N GLY A 73 10.84 -34.69 7.28
CA GLY A 73 11.29 -35.74 6.36
C GLY A 73 10.47 -35.83 5.06
N LEU A 74 9.63 -34.82 4.79
CA LEU A 74 8.90 -34.69 3.53
C LEU A 74 9.77 -33.94 2.53
N SER A 75 9.63 -34.23 1.24
CA SER A 75 10.26 -33.44 0.19
C SER A 75 9.62 -32.05 0.04
N ASP A 76 10.36 -31.09 -0.51
CA ASP A 76 9.85 -29.74 -0.80
C ASP A 76 8.57 -29.78 -1.68
N GLU A 77 8.47 -30.74 -2.61
CA GLU A 77 7.28 -30.93 -3.46
C GLU A 77 6.06 -31.38 -2.67
N GLU A 78 6.23 -32.28 -1.69
CA GLU A 78 5.15 -32.74 -0.82
C GLU A 78 4.67 -31.62 0.09
N VAL A 79 5.58 -30.84 0.68
CA VAL A 79 5.25 -29.65 1.48
C VAL A 79 4.49 -28.63 0.61
N ASN A 80 4.92 -28.42 -0.64
CA ASN A 80 4.21 -27.54 -1.57
C ASN A 80 2.80 -28.05 -1.88
N LYS A 81 2.58 -29.36 -2.07
CA LYS A 81 1.24 -29.93 -2.25
C LYS A 81 0.32 -29.65 -1.05
N ILE A 82 0.84 -29.77 0.16
CA ILE A 82 0.11 -29.40 1.39
C ILE A 82 -0.18 -27.89 1.39
N PHE A 83 0.81 -27.06 1.03
CA PHE A 83 0.63 -25.62 0.95
C PHE A 83 -0.43 -25.21 -0.08
N TYR A 84 -0.45 -25.79 -1.28
CA TYR A 84 -1.48 -25.52 -2.28
C TYR A 84 -2.88 -25.91 -1.79
N LYS A 85 -3.01 -27.04 -1.09
CA LYS A 85 -4.27 -27.49 -0.50
C LYS A 85 -4.74 -26.57 0.63
N THR A 86 -3.82 -26.17 1.52
CA THR A 86 -4.15 -25.34 2.69
C THR A 86 -4.21 -23.86 2.38
N GLY A 87 -3.62 -23.37 1.28
CA GLY A 87 -3.55 -21.96 0.89
C GLY A 87 -2.91 -21.03 1.93
N ASP A 88 -2.16 -21.59 2.88
CA ASP A 88 -1.61 -20.89 4.03
C ASP A 88 -0.44 -21.65 4.65
N LEU A 89 0.73 -21.01 4.75
CA LEU A 89 1.92 -21.64 5.32
C LEU A 89 1.79 -21.89 6.82
N GLY A 90 0.99 -21.10 7.56
CA GLY A 90 0.69 -21.39 8.96
C GLY A 90 -0.08 -22.67 9.14
N THR A 91 -1.17 -22.86 8.39
CA THR A 91 -1.93 -24.11 8.38
C THR A 91 -1.07 -25.28 7.88
N THR A 92 -0.20 -25.06 6.88
CA THR A 92 0.76 -26.07 6.41
C THR A 92 1.71 -26.50 7.53
N ALA A 93 2.30 -25.54 8.25
CA ALA A 93 3.20 -25.82 9.37
C ALA A 93 2.49 -26.57 10.51
N MET A 94 1.24 -26.21 10.80
CA MET A 94 0.39 -26.91 11.77
C MET A 94 0.07 -28.36 11.36
N GLU A 95 -0.26 -28.61 10.09
CA GLU A 95 -0.54 -29.97 9.61
C GLU A 95 0.71 -30.85 9.64
N ILE A 96 1.86 -30.28 9.28
CA ILE A 96 3.14 -30.98 9.31
C ILE A 96 3.57 -31.26 10.75
N SER A 97 3.44 -30.28 11.66
CA SER A 97 3.91 -30.42 13.05
C SER A 97 3.20 -31.51 13.85
N LYS A 98 1.95 -31.86 13.49
CA LYS A 98 1.20 -32.98 14.08
C LYS A 98 1.87 -34.34 13.87
N ASN A 99 2.68 -34.49 12.81
CA ASN A 99 3.27 -35.75 12.40
C ASN A 99 4.80 -35.82 12.61
N ILE A 100 5.40 -34.80 13.24
CA ILE A 100 6.84 -34.81 13.55
C ILE A 100 7.08 -35.78 14.70
N SER A 101 7.81 -36.86 14.42
CA SER A 101 8.06 -37.97 15.34
C SER A 101 9.15 -37.67 16.38
N GLN A 102 10.07 -36.74 16.07
CA GLN A 102 11.11 -36.27 16.98
C GLN A 102 10.61 -35.03 17.73
N LYS A 103 10.10 -35.22 18.95
CA LYS A 103 9.93 -34.11 19.90
C LYS A 103 11.27 -33.84 20.57
N SER A 104 11.62 -32.57 20.77
CA SER A 104 12.79 -32.18 21.55
C SER A 104 12.77 -32.88 22.92
N LEU A 105 13.92 -33.42 23.35
CA LEU A 105 14.10 -34.00 24.69
C LEU A 105 13.99 -32.94 25.80
N PHE A 106 14.13 -31.66 25.42
CA PHE A 106 13.98 -30.49 26.27
C PHE A 106 12.78 -29.68 25.76
N ASN A 107 11.70 -29.65 26.53
CA ASN A 107 10.54 -28.82 26.25
C ASN A 107 10.72 -27.50 27.00
N GLU A 108 11.17 -26.46 26.31
CA GLU A 108 11.13 -25.11 26.88
C GLU A 108 9.70 -24.60 26.84
N ASP A 109 9.22 -24.02 27.95
CA ASP A 109 7.91 -23.38 27.98
C ASP A 109 7.93 -22.18 27.02
N LEU A 110 7.11 -22.25 25.96
CA LEU A 110 6.97 -21.20 24.96
C LEU A 110 6.26 -20.00 25.55
N THR A 111 7.01 -19.15 26.24
CA THR A 111 6.52 -17.85 26.70
C THR A 111 6.48 -16.83 25.56
N VAL A 112 5.65 -15.79 25.70
CA VAL A 112 5.59 -14.68 24.72
C VAL A 112 6.97 -14.03 24.54
N ASN A 113 7.69 -13.78 25.63
CA ASN A 113 9.03 -13.20 25.59
C ASN A 113 10.02 -14.09 24.83
N TYR A 114 9.99 -15.41 25.04
CA TYR A 114 10.84 -16.35 24.32
C TYR A 114 10.56 -16.32 22.81
N VAL A 115 9.29 -16.43 22.41
CA VAL A 115 8.87 -16.39 21.01
C VAL A 115 9.27 -15.06 20.37
N TYR A 116 8.98 -13.93 21.01
CA TYR A 116 9.35 -12.61 20.52
C TYR A 116 10.86 -12.46 20.35
N SER A 117 11.66 -12.95 21.32
CA SER A 117 13.12 -12.89 21.27
C SER A 117 13.70 -13.72 20.11
N LYS A 118 13.19 -14.94 19.89
CA LYS A 118 13.58 -15.79 18.74
C LYS A 118 13.17 -15.18 17.41
N LEU A 119 11.99 -14.59 17.35
CA LEU A 119 11.54 -13.86 16.16
C LEU A 119 12.41 -12.63 15.87
N MET A 120 12.82 -11.89 16.91
CA MET A 120 13.74 -10.77 16.80
C MET A 120 15.14 -11.21 16.36
N GLU A 121 15.61 -12.35 16.84
CA GLU A 121 16.85 -13.00 16.38
C GLU A 121 16.78 -13.30 14.87
N ILE A 122 15.69 -13.91 14.39
CA ILE A 122 15.44 -14.16 12.96
C ILE A 122 15.50 -12.85 12.16
N ALA A 123 14.86 -11.79 12.65
CA ALA A 123 14.78 -10.51 11.94
C ALA A 123 16.14 -9.78 11.86
N LYS A 124 16.92 -9.79 12.96
CA LYS A 124 18.19 -9.06 13.04
C LYS A 124 19.36 -9.75 12.32
N PHE A 125 19.30 -11.06 12.10
CA PHE A 125 20.38 -11.75 11.37
C PHE A 125 20.46 -11.28 9.92
N SER A 126 21.64 -10.80 9.54
CA SER A 126 21.97 -10.36 8.19
C SER A 126 23.40 -10.79 7.81
N GLY A 127 23.75 -10.71 6.53
CA GLY A 127 25.09 -11.09 6.04
C GLY A 127 25.27 -12.59 5.80
N HIS A 128 26.53 -13.01 5.67
CA HIS A 128 26.88 -14.39 5.30
C HIS A 128 26.46 -15.38 6.40
N GLY A 129 25.85 -16.51 6.02
CA GLY A 129 25.33 -17.51 6.96
C GLY A 129 23.95 -17.20 7.56
N SER A 130 23.43 -15.98 7.41
CA SER A 130 22.13 -15.56 8.00
C SER A 130 20.96 -16.45 7.62
N ILE A 131 20.89 -16.92 6.36
CA ILE A 131 19.81 -17.82 5.89
C ILE A 131 19.75 -19.10 6.74
N LYS A 132 20.90 -19.72 7.00
CA LYS A 132 20.95 -20.96 7.79
C LYS A 132 20.48 -20.71 9.22
N THR A 133 20.99 -19.66 9.87
CA THR A 133 20.61 -19.32 11.23
C THR A 133 19.12 -18.97 11.37
N LYS A 134 18.54 -18.29 10.38
CA LYS A 134 17.10 -18.02 10.35
C LYS A 134 16.28 -19.30 10.23
N MET A 135 16.70 -20.22 9.36
CA MET A 135 16.06 -21.54 9.24
C MET A 135 16.18 -22.33 10.55
N ASP A 136 17.38 -22.39 11.14
CA ASP A 136 17.63 -23.10 12.41
C ASP A 136 16.76 -22.55 13.54
N SER A 137 16.64 -21.23 13.66
CA SER A 137 15.78 -20.56 14.65
C SER A 137 14.29 -20.85 14.43
N TYR A 138 13.83 -20.90 13.18
CA TYR A 138 12.45 -21.27 12.87
C TYR A 138 12.17 -22.76 13.14
N MET A 139 13.13 -23.64 12.80
CA MET A 139 13.03 -25.07 13.11
C MET A 139 13.00 -25.32 14.62
N ASP A 140 13.77 -24.57 15.40
CA ASP A 140 13.74 -24.60 16.87
C ASP A 140 12.35 -24.21 17.41
N LEU A 141 11.77 -23.11 16.92
CA LEU A 141 10.39 -22.74 17.26
C LEU A 141 9.38 -23.84 16.87
N LEU A 142 9.51 -24.43 15.67
CA LEU A 142 8.64 -25.51 15.19
C LEU A 142 8.71 -26.76 16.09
N MET A 143 9.90 -27.16 16.54
CA MET A 143 10.09 -28.36 17.36
C MET A 143 9.58 -28.21 18.79
N ASN A 144 9.57 -26.99 19.33
CA ASN A 144 9.08 -26.71 20.68
C ASN A 144 7.57 -26.35 20.70
N SER A 145 6.99 -25.99 19.55
CA SER A 145 5.62 -25.46 19.46
C SER A 145 4.53 -26.53 19.44
N LYS A 146 3.38 -26.21 20.07
CA LYS A 146 2.12 -26.91 19.78
C LYS A 146 1.68 -26.59 18.34
N PRO A 147 0.85 -27.43 17.71
CA PRO A 147 0.40 -27.20 16.34
C PRO A 147 -0.24 -25.81 16.11
N ASP A 148 -1.07 -25.33 17.05
CA ASP A 148 -1.66 -24.00 16.93
C ASP A 148 -0.64 -22.88 17.14
N ASP A 149 0.35 -23.07 18.00
CA ASP A 149 1.40 -22.07 18.24
C ASP A 149 2.23 -21.84 16.97
N ILE A 150 2.68 -22.93 16.33
CA ILE A 150 3.46 -22.80 15.10
C ILE A 150 2.65 -22.23 13.94
N LYS A 151 1.33 -22.52 13.87
CA LYS A 151 0.44 -21.90 12.88
C LYS A 151 0.57 -20.38 12.92
N TYR A 152 0.50 -19.79 14.11
CA TYR A 152 0.56 -18.33 14.27
C TYR A 152 1.97 -17.78 14.18
N ILE A 153 2.98 -18.48 14.67
CA ILE A 153 4.39 -18.09 14.48
C ILE A 153 4.70 -17.96 12.98
N THR A 154 4.34 -18.96 12.17
CA THR A 154 4.55 -18.92 10.71
C THR A 154 3.73 -17.81 10.05
N ARG A 155 2.51 -17.55 10.52
CA ARG A 155 1.68 -16.43 10.02
C ARG A 155 2.25 -15.06 10.39
N ILE A 156 2.87 -14.92 11.57
CA ILE A 156 3.58 -13.70 12.00
C ILE A 156 4.78 -13.47 11.08
N ILE A 157 5.63 -14.49 10.89
CA ILE A 157 6.84 -14.39 10.04
C ILE A 157 6.48 -14.03 8.59
N THR A 158 5.38 -14.59 8.07
CA THR A 158 4.92 -14.30 6.69
C THR A 158 4.10 -13.02 6.56
N GLY A 159 3.82 -12.31 7.66
CA GLY A 159 2.96 -11.12 7.67
C GLY A 159 1.49 -11.41 7.32
N LYS A 160 1.03 -12.67 7.44
CA LYS A 160 -0.28 -13.16 6.98
C LYS A 160 -1.11 -13.73 8.14
N LEU A 161 -1.25 -12.97 9.24
CA LEU A 161 -2.03 -13.35 10.43
C LEU A 161 -3.53 -13.56 10.19
N ARG A 162 -4.14 -12.75 9.30
CA ARG A 162 -5.56 -12.89 8.90
C ARG A 162 -6.57 -12.77 10.06
N LEU A 163 -6.22 -12.07 11.15
CA LEU A 163 -7.11 -11.87 12.31
C LEU A 163 -8.21 -10.83 12.11
N GLY A 164 -8.27 -10.16 10.94
CA GLY A 164 -9.26 -9.11 10.69
C GLY A 164 -9.08 -7.84 11.53
N VAL A 165 -7.92 -7.66 12.15
CA VAL A 165 -7.59 -6.47 12.96
C VAL A 165 -6.73 -5.50 12.17
N ALA A 166 -7.07 -4.22 12.29
CA ALA A 166 -6.25 -3.09 11.88
C ALA A 166 -5.85 -2.32 13.14
N ASP A 167 -4.91 -1.37 13.01
CA ASP A 167 -4.44 -0.53 14.12
C ASP A 167 -5.59 0.07 14.94
N SER A 168 -6.67 0.53 14.29
CA SER A 168 -7.83 1.09 14.99
C SER A 168 -8.52 0.08 15.90
N THR A 169 -8.58 -1.20 15.53
CA THR A 169 -9.14 -2.25 16.38
C THR A 169 -8.22 -2.54 17.57
N ILE A 170 -6.90 -2.46 17.38
CA ILE A 170 -5.93 -2.66 18.46
C ILE A 170 -5.96 -1.47 19.42
N LEU A 171 -6.02 -0.24 18.91
CA LEU A 171 -6.19 0.96 19.72
C LEU A 171 -7.49 0.92 20.52
N ASP A 172 -8.63 0.58 19.90
CA ASP A 172 -9.91 0.42 20.61
C ASP A 172 -9.80 -0.66 21.72
N SER A 173 -9.02 -1.72 21.47
CA SER A 173 -8.78 -2.77 22.45
C SER A 173 -7.91 -2.29 23.61
N LEU A 174 -6.89 -1.46 23.33
CA LEU A 174 -6.04 -0.83 24.34
C LEU A 174 -6.82 0.18 25.18
N VAL A 175 -7.68 1.00 24.55
CA VAL A 175 -8.60 1.90 25.26
C VAL A 175 -9.51 1.10 26.17
N SER A 176 -10.17 0.06 25.67
CA SER A 176 -11.04 -0.84 26.46
C SER A 176 -10.29 -1.57 27.59
N ALA A 177 -8.98 -1.79 27.41
CA ALA A 177 -8.14 -2.47 28.37
C ALA A 177 -7.67 -1.56 29.52
N PHE A 178 -7.25 -0.34 29.20
CA PHE A 178 -6.41 0.48 30.08
C PHE A 178 -6.85 1.95 30.19
N SER A 179 -7.93 2.37 29.54
CA SER A 179 -8.37 3.77 29.55
C SER A 179 -9.90 3.92 29.47
N ASP A 180 -10.36 5.17 29.44
CA ASP A 180 -11.75 5.53 29.23
C ASP A 180 -12.02 5.82 27.74
N LYS A 181 -13.20 5.43 27.26
CA LYS A 181 -13.65 5.73 25.88
C LYS A 181 -13.60 7.23 25.52
N LYS A 182 -13.73 8.12 26.52
CA LYS A 182 -13.64 9.58 26.31
C LYS A 182 -12.26 10.05 25.83
N TYR A 183 -11.22 9.23 26.00
CA TYR A 183 -9.87 9.52 25.51
C TYR A 183 -9.54 8.83 24.18
N ALA A 184 -10.48 8.10 23.57
CA ALA A 184 -10.22 7.35 22.33
C ALA A 184 -9.66 8.23 21.21
N ASP A 185 -10.28 9.38 20.96
CA ASP A 185 -9.83 10.31 19.91
C ASP A 185 -8.45 10.91 20.21
N ILE A 186 -8.16 11.18 21.49
CA ILE A 186 -6.86 11.69 21.93
C ILE A 186 -5.77 10.63 21.74
N ILE A 187 -6.07 9.37 22.05
CA ILE A 187 -5.17 8.23 21.88
C ILE A 187 -4.92 7.93 20.41
N GLU A 188 -5.96 8.00 19.56
CA GLU A 188 -5.81 7.86 18.12
C GLU A 188 -4.97 8.99 17.53
N ASN A 189 -5.19 10.24 17.96
CA ASN A 189 -4.39 11.38 17.54
C ASN A 189 -2.91 11.22 17.97
N ALA A 190 -2.66 10.80 19.21
CA ALA A 190 -1.32 10.50 19.69
C ALA A 190 -0.63 9.41 18.85
N TYR A 191 -1.32 8.30 18.56
CA TYR A 191 -0.81 7.27 17.65
C TYR A 191 -0.54 7.79 16.25
N ASN A 192 -1.35 8.72 15.74
CA ASN A 192 -1.11 9.30 14.43
C ASN A 192 0.19 10.11 14.40
N PHE A 193 0.60 10.77 15.49
CA PHE A 193 1.86 11.50 15.63
C PHE A 193 3.06 10.66 16.09
N HIS A 194 2.80 9.54 16.76
CA HIS A 194 3.82 8.60 17.19
C HIS A 194 3.32 7.17 16.91
N PRO A 195 3.47 6.69 15.67
CA PRO A 195 2.89 5.44 15.18
C PRO A 195 3.64 4.20 15.70
N ASP A 196 3.91 4.17 17.00
CA ASP A 196 4.44 3.06 17.76
C ASP A 196 3.37 2.58 18.75
N ILE A 197 2.63 1.55 18.34
CA ILE A 197 1.55 1.00 19.17
C ILE A 197 2.07 0.35 20.46
N GLY A 198 3.32 -0.12 20.47
CA GLY A 198 3.96 -0.67 21.65
C GLY A 198 4.20 0.40 22.70
N TYR A 199 4.74 1.54 22.28
CA TYR A 199 4.94 2.70 23.15
C TYR A 199 3.61 3.26 23.67
N ILE A 200 2.59 3.41 22.80
CA ILE A 200 1.24 3.81 23.23
C ILE A 200 0.66 2.82 24.25
N ALA A 201 0.85 1.51 24.05
CA ALA A 201 0.38 0.49 24.98
C ALA A 201 1.05 0.59 26.37
N GLU A 202 2.36 0.84 26.43
CA GLU A 202 3.11 1.04 27.68
C GLU A 202 2.62 2.28 28.45
N LEU A 203 2.39 3.39 27.75
CA LEU A 203 1.85 4.61 28.35
C LEU A 203 0.43 4.40 28.90
N LEU A 204 -0.42 3.68 28.17
CA LEU A 204 -1.77 3.35 28.64
C LEU A 204 -1.75 2.41 29.84
N GLN A 205 -0.92 1.36 29.81
CA GLN A 205 -0.79 0.41 30.92
C GLN A 205 -0.29 1.07 32.21
N SER A 206 0.60 2.06 32.09
CA SER A 206 1.09 2.83 33.24
C SER A 206 0.15 3.95 33.69
N GLY A 207 -0.98 4.17 32.99
CA GLY A 207 -1.94 5.23 33.30
C GLY A 207 -1.46 6.64 32.95
N ASN A 208 -0.39 6.78 32.15
CA ASN A 208 0.21 8.06 31.79
C ASN A 208 -0.54 8.75 30.64
N ILE A 209 -1.81 9.09 30.89
CA ILE A 209 -2.67 9.73 29.90
C ILE A 209 -2.19 11.14 29.53
N ASP A 210 -1.48 11.82 30.42
CA ASP A 210 -0.99 13.18 30.17
C ASP A 210 0.18 13.19 29.17
N ALA A 211 1.04 12.17 29.16
CA ALA A 211 2.02 12.00 28.08
C ALA A 211 1.34 11.81 26.72
N ILE A 212 0.24 11.06 26.67
CA ILE A 212 -0.54 10.84 25.43
C ILE A 212 -1.19 12.15 24.95
N LYS A 213 -1.78 12.94 25.85
CA LYS A 213 -2.41 14.23 25.49
C LYS A 213 -1.42 15.25 24.91
N ASN A 214 -0.17 15.22 25.38
CA ASN A 214 0.87 16.16 24.96
C ASN A 214 1.69 15.64 23.77
N MET A 215 1.32 14.49 23.20
CA MET A 215 2.02 13.89 22.08
C MET A 215 1.76 14.67 20.79
N GLY A 216 2.85 14.97 20.09
CA GLY A 216 2.85 15.70 18.82
C GLY A 216 4.06 15.30 17.99
N PRO A 217 4.37 16.03 16.91
CA PRO A 217 5.50 15.72 16.06
C PRO A 217 6.82 15.80 16.82
N GLU A 218 7.60 14.73 16.73
CA GLU A 218 8.96 14.66 17.28
C GLU A 218 9.97 14.44 16.12
N PRO A 219 11.00 15.28 15.97
CA PRO A 219 12.02 15.07 14.95
C PRO A 219 12.65 13.67 15.05
N LEU A 220 12.84 13.03 13.89
CA LEU A 220 13.28 11.64 13.69
C LEU A 220 12.26 10.53 14.02
N ILE A 221 11.05 10.85 14.48
CA ILE A 221 9.92 9.91 14.57
C ILE A 221 8.89 10.32 13.50
N PRO A 222 8.63 9.49 12.47
CA PRO A 222 7.65 9.84 11.45
C PRO A 222 6.24 9.76 11.98
N PHE A 223 5.32 10.43 11.30
CA PHE A 223 3.91 10.35 11.64
C PHE A 223 3.02 10.18 10.43
N LYS A 224 1.77 9.76 10.68
CA LYS A 224 0.82 9.57 9.60
C LYS A 224 0.56 10.91 8.93
N VAL A 225 0.93 11.00 7.66
CA VAL A 225 0.73 12.19 6.87
C VAL A 225 -0.76 12.54 6.69
N MET A 226 -1.08 13.83 6.64
CA MET A 226 -2.44 14.31 6.37
C MET A 226 -2.89 13.93 4.95
N LEU A 227 -4.13 13.46 4.79
CA LEU A 227 -4.66 12.97 3.52
C LEU A 227 -5.72 13.92 2.95
N ALA A 228 -5.73 14.05 1.62
CA ALA A 228 -6.74 14.81 0.91
C ALA A 228 -7.99 13.97 0.59
N GLU A 229 -9.17 14.56 0.78
CA GLU A 229 -10.42 14.10 0.22
C GLU A 229 -10.45 14.26 -1.31
N ARG A 230 -11.48 13.73 -1.96
CA ARG A 230 -11.67 13.84 -3.42
C ARG A 230 -13.04 14.39 -3.78
N LEU A 231 -13.09 15.27 -4.77
CA LEU A 231 -14.31 15.71 -5.41
C LEU A 231 -14.14 15.73 -6.93
N LYS A 232 -15.26 15.67 -7.64
CA LYS A 232 -15.29 15.56 -9.11
C LYS A 232 -15.46 16.91 -9.82
N SER A 233 -15.91 17.95 -9.13
CA SER A 233 -16.12 19.27 -9.72
C SER A 233 -15.42 20.35 -8.91
N LEU A 234 -14.95 21.39 -9.62
CA LEU A 234 -14.34 22.54 -8.98
C LEU A 234 -15.36 23.36 -8.16
N ALA A 235 -16.61 23.41 -8.62
CA ALA A 235 -17.71 24.05 -7.89
C ALA A 235 -17.93 23.43 -6.49
N ASP A 236 -17.97 22.10 -6.40
CA ASP A 236 -18.12 21.41 -5.11
C ASP A 236 -16.90 21.65 -4.20
N ILE A 237 -15.70 21.72 -4.79
CA ILE A 237 -14.47 22.04 -4.05
C ILE A 237 -14.56 23.44 -3.46
N LYS A 238 -14.99 24.44 -4.25
CA LYS A 238 -15.14 25.82 -3.79
C LYS A 238 -16.18 25.93 -2.66
N ASP A 239 -17.32 25.26 -2.79
CA ASP A 239 -18.33 25.20 -1.72
C ASP A 239 -17.74 24.64 -0.43
N LYS A 240 -17.04 23.50 -0.50
CA LYS A 240 -16.36 22.92 0.68
C LYS A 240 -15.24 23.76 1.25
N MET A 241 -14.57 24.57 0.43
CA MET A 241 -13.49 25.44 0.86
C MET A 241 -13.96 26.78 1.44
N GLY A 242 -15.25 27.10 1.34
CA GLY A 242 -15.78 28.40 1.77
C GLY A 242 -15.54 29.52 0.74
N GLY A 243 -15.47 29.18 -0.54
CA GLY A 243 -15.35 30.11 -1.67
C GLY A 243 -13.90 30.35 -2.12
N ARG A 244 -13.01 30.73 -1.20
CA ARG A 244 -11.59 31.02 -1.47
C ARG A 244 -10.68 29.98 -0.83
N ALA A 245 -9.67 29.53 -1.57
CA ALA A 245 -8.70 28.53 -1.09
C ALA A 245 -7.30 28.78 -1.66
N ALA A 246 -6.31 28.11 -1.09
CA ALA A 246 -5.04 27.90 -1.76
C ALA A 246 -5.12 26.67 -2.66
N TYR A 247 -4.52 26.74 -3.83
CA TYR A 247 -4.43 25.62 -4.77
C TYR A 247 -2.95 25.39 -5.07
N GLU A 248 -2.48 24.18 -4.83
CA GLU A 248 -1.12 23.76 -5.10
C GLU A 248 -1.08 22.71 -6.20
N TYR A 249 0.03 22.63 -6.93
CA TYR A 249 0.28 21.52 -7.83
C TYR A 249 0.27 20.19 -7.08
N LYS A 250 -0.41 19.20 -7.66
CA LYS A 250 -0.40 17.83 -7.21
C LYS A 250 0.65 17.04 -7.97
N TYR A 251 1.88 17.14 -7.50
CA TYR A 251 3.02 16.40 -8.05
C TYR A 251 2.81 14.87 -8.06
N ASP A 252 3.41 14.21 -9.06
CA ASP A 252 3.42 12.74 -9.23
C ASP A 252 4.77 12.15 -8.80
N GLY A 253 4.96 11.97 -7.49
CA GLY A 253 6.22 11.52 -6.94
C GLY A 253 6.09 10.61 -5.73
N LEU A 254 7.13 10.62 -4.90
CA LEU A 254 7.12 9.96 -3.60
C LEU A 254 6.95 11.02 -2.52
N ARG A 255 5.82 10.96 -1.81
CA ARG A 255 5.65 11.76 -0.59
C ARG A 255 6.78 11.47 0.41
N THR A 256 7.42 12.56 0.83
CA THR A 256 8.69 12.61 1.53
C THR A 256 8.52 13.47 2.77
N GLU A 257 8.53 12.83 3.93
CA GLU A 257 8.58 13.47 5.24
C GLU A 257 10.05 13.58 5.66
N LEU A 258 10.63 14.78 5.55
CA LEU A 258 12.05 15.03 5.83
C LEU A 258 12.20 15.58 7.24
N HIS A 259 12.92 14.85 8.09
CA HIS A 259 13.19 15.23 9.48
C HIS A 259 14.66 15.58 9.63
N GLN A 260 14.94 16.65 10.38
CA GLN A 260 16.27 16.98 10.86
C GLN A 260 16.26 17.12 12.38
N LYS A 261 17.29 16.60 13.05
CA LYS A 261 17.62 16.91 14.45
C LYS A 261 19.14 16.95 14.60
N GLY A 262 19.69 18.14 14.88
CA GLY A 262 21.14 18.35 14.85
C GLY A 262 21.72 18.00 13.47
N SER A 263 22.70 17.10 13.43
CA SER A 263 23.34 16.62 12.19
C SER A 263 22.61 15.46 11.51
N GLU A 264 21.63 14.86 12.18
CA GLU A 264 20.90 13.71 11.65
C GLU A 264 19.75 14.19 10.77
N VAL A 265 19.65 13.61 9.57
CA VAL A 265 18.58 13.85 8.62
C VAL A 265 18.02 12.49 8.22
N LYS A 266 16.71 12.33 8.40
CA LYS A 266 15.98 11.13 8.00
C LYS A 266 14.88 11.48 7.03
N ILE A 267 14.60 10.55 6.12
CA ILE A 267 13.50 10.68 5.17
C ILE A 267 12.58 9.51 5.39
N PHE A 268 11.30 9.81 5.60
CA PHE A 268 10.26 8.81 5.74
C PHE A 268 9.27 8.91 4.59
N SER A 269 8.77 7.75 4.19
CA SER A 269 7.74 7.68 3.18
C SER A 269 6.35 7.87 3.77
N ARG A 270 5.35 8.04 2.89
CA ARG A 270 3.93 7.96 3.27
C ARG A 270 3.55 6.73 4.11
N GLY A 271 4.25 5.60 3.90
CA GLY A 271 4.03 4.35 4.62
C GLY A 271 4.80 4.26 5.94
N LEU A 272 5.44 5.36 6.38
CA LEU A 272 6.28 5.45 7.59
C LEU A 272 7.60 4.67 7.51
N GLU A 273 7.88 4.00 6.40
CA GLU A 273 9.18 3.36 6.15
C GLU A 273 10.27 4.43 6.08
N GLU A 274 11.39 4.21 6.77
CA GLU A 274 12.60 5.01 6.62
C GLU A 274 13.24 4.74 5.25
N THR A 275 13.29 5.75 4.40
CA THR A 275 13.89 5.68 3.06
C THR A 275 15.13 6.55 2.91
N THR A 276 15.75 6.99 4.00
CA THR A 276 16.95 7.85 4.02
C THR A 276 18.05 7.31 3.09
N GLN A 277 18.30 6.00 3.12
CA GLN A 277 19.33 5.36 2.29
C GLN A 277 19.01 5.35 0.80
N ASN A 278 17.74 5.51 0.41
CA ASN A 278 17.33 5.56 -1.00
C ASN A 278 17.53 6.95 -1.63
N PHE A 279 17.73 7.99 -0.82
CA PHE A 279 17.85 9.39 -1.25
C PHE A 279 19.07 10.09 -0.61
N PRO A 280 20.29 9.55 -0.78
CA PRO A 280 21.50 10.14 -0.20
C PRO A 280 21.82 11.53 -0.77
N ASP A 281 21.41 11.79 -2.01
CA ASP A 281 21.46 13.09 -2.67
C ASP A 281 20.59 14.14 -1.98
N ILE A 282 19.33 13.81 -1.69
CA ILE A 282 18.43 14.72 -0.94
C ILE A 282 19.04 15.03 0.42
N VAL A 283 19.53 14.02 1.15
CA VAL A 283 20.14 14.22 2.48
C VAL A 283 21.36 15.14 2.41
N LYS A 284 22.26 14.91 1.45
CA LYS A 284 23.46 15.73 1.27
C LYS A 284 23.08 17.17 0.91
N ASN A 285 22.29 17.34 -0.16
CA ASN A 285 21.92 18.66 -0.67
C ASN A 285 21.11 19.45 0.36
N PHE A 286 20.30 18.78 1.18
CA PHE A 286 19.55 19.42 2.27
C PHE A 286 20.49 20.04 3.31
N LYS A 287 21.50 19.28 3.75
CA LYS A 287 22.51 19.75 4.71
C LYS A 287 23.36 20.91 4.17
N ASP A 288 23.63 20.89 2.86
CA ASP A 288 24.37 21.95 2.18
C ASP A 288 23.51 23.22 1.98
N SER A 289 22.19 23.08 1.86
CA SER A 289 21.26 24.16 1.55
C SER A 289 20.67 24.85 2.78
N PHE A 290 20.46 24.09 3.87
CA PHE A 290 19.70 24.55 5.02
C PHE A 290 20.40 24.21 6.34
N HIS A 291 20.23 25.09 7.33
CA HIS A 291 20.84 24.96 8.65
C HIS A 291 19.79 25.19 9.75
N PHE A 292 18.96 24.17 10.00
CA PHE A 292 18.04 24.15 11.13
C PHE A 292 18.65 23.41 12.32
N GLU A 293 18.22 23.74 13.54
CA GLU A 293 18.50 22.92 14.72
C GLU A 293 17.65 21.64 14.67
N SER A 294 16.38 21.80 14.30
CA SER A 294 15.46 20.71 14.04
C SER A 294 14.34 21.15 13.11
N CYS A 295 13.87 20.29 12.23
CA CYS A 295 12.72 20.57 11.38
C CYS A 295 11.99 19.31 10.94
N ILE A 296 10.74 19.47 10.53
CA ILE A 296 9.96 18.45 9.82
C ILE A 296 9.27 19.12 8.63
N LEU A 297 9.62 18.68 7.43
CA LEU A 297 9.11 19.17 6.15
C LEU A 297 8.30 18.08 5.45
N ASP A 298 7.13 18.43 4.92
CA ASP A 298 6.28 17.54 4.13
C ASP A 298 6.35 18.00 2.67
N GLY A 299 6.73 17.09 1.78
CA GLY A 299 6.97 17.38 0.37
C GLY A 299 6.80 16.16 -0.53
N GLU A 300 6.97 16.38 -1.83
CA GLU A 300 6.96 15.33 -2.84
C GLU A 300 8.32 15.29 -3.55
N SER A 301 8.98 14.13 -3.54
CA SER A 301 10.20 13.88 -4.31
C SER A 301 9.84 13.41 -5.71
N VAL A 302 10.14 14.22 -6.72
CA VAL A 302 9.72 14.03 -8.12
C VAL A 302 10.95 13.86 -9.00
N PRO A 303 11.01 12.82 -9.84
CA PRO A 303 12.08 12.68 -10.82
C PRO A 303 11.90 13.72 -11.93
N TYR A 304 13.00 14.24 -12.46
CA TYR A 304 12.95 15.19 -13.57
C TYR A 304 14.03 14.88 -14.61
N ASN A 305 13.86 15.40 -15.83
CA ASN A 305 14.89 15.38 -16.84
C ASN A 305 15.83 16.58 -16.63
N PRO A 306 17.13 16.41 -16.36
CA PRO A 306 18.04 17.51 -16.09
C PRO A 306 18.34 18.37 -17.32
N ASP A 307 18.18 17.82 -18.53
CA ASP A 307 18.42 18.54 -19.78
C ASP A 307 17.23 19.45 -20.16
N THR A 308 16.00 19.01 -19.86
CA THR A 308 14.76 19.73 -20.24
C THR A 308 14.05 20.40 -19.07
N GLY A 309 14.33 19.98 -17.83
CA GLY A 309 13.61 20.40 -16.63
C GLY A 309 12.24 19.73 -16.45
N GLU A 310 11.81 18.89 -17.38
CA GLU A 310 10.49 18.26 -17.37
C GLU A 310 10.35 17.25 -16.23
N LEU A 311 9.20 17.26 -15.55
CA LEU A 311 8.87 16.29 -14.52
C LEU A 311 8.57 14.92 -15.15
N MET A 312 9.05 13.86 -14.51
CA MET A 312 8.88 12.49 -14.97
C MET A 312 7.87 11.73 -14.09
N PRO A 313 7.21 10.68 -14.61
CA PRO A 313 6.20 9.93 -13.86
C PRO A 313 6.75 9.22 -12.63
N PHE A 314 5.86 8.96 -11.65
CA PHE A 314 6.16 8.22 -10.41
C PHE A 314 6.90 6.88 -10.62
N GLN A 315 6.59 6.17 -11.72
CA GLN A 315 7.21 4.87 -12.03
C GLN A 315 8.73 4.94 -12.21
N ILE A 316 9.29 6.12 -12.47
CA ILE A 316 10.72 6.34 -12.60
C ILE A 316 11.36 6.41 -11.20
N VAL A 317 10.83 7.26 -10.31
CA VAL A 317 11.37 7.39 -8.95
C VAL A 317 11.17 6.14 -8.10
N SER A 318 10.10 5.37 -8.35
CA SER A 318 9.86 4.09 -7.66
C SER A 318 11.00 3.08 -7.83
N GLN A 319 11.80 3.19 -8.91
CA GLN A 319 12.95 2.33 -9.17
C GLN A 319 14.11 2.54 -8.20
N ARG A 320 14.13 3.68 -7.47
CA ARG A 320 15.11 3.92 -6.38
C ARG A 320 14.74 3.17 -5.09
N ARG A 321 13.48 2.78 -4.89
CA ARG A 321 13.05 2.02 -3.69
C ARG A 321 13.55 0.57 -3.71
N GLY A 322 13.89 0.04 -2.54
CA GLY A 322 14.22 -1.38 -2.34
C GLY A 322 15.63 -1.81 -2.75
N ARG A 323 16.51 -0.89 -3.14
CA ARG A 323 17.91 -1.19 -3.50
C ARG A 323 18.88 -0.65 -2.48
N LYS A 324 19.82 -1.50 -2.04
CA LYS A 324 20.92 -1.15 -1.12
C LYS A 324 22.30 -1.15 -1.80
N TYR A 325 22.38 -1.63 -3.04
CA TYR A 325 23.61 -1.75 -3.85
C TYR A 325 23.42 -0.91 -5.13
N ASP A 326 24.48 -0.23 -5.58
CA ASP A 326 24.56 0.68 -6.76
C ASP A 326 23.78 2.02 -6.67
N LEU A 327 23.66 2.58 -5.46
CA LEU A 327 22.94 3.85 -5.24
C LEU A 327 23.59 5.06 -5.93
N THR A 328 24.92 5.09 -6.08
CA THR A 328 25.65 6.20 -6.72
C THR A 328 25.37 6.31 -8.22
N GLU A 329 25.26 5.18 -8.93
CA GLU A 329 24.93 5.18 -10.36
C GLU A 329 23.46 5.60 -10.58
N LYS A 330 22.55 5.00 -9.82
CA LYS A 330 21.10 5.31 -9.87
C LYS A 330 20.75 6.75 -9.48
N THR A 331 21.53 7.35 -8.58
CA THR A 331 21.35 8.76 -8.19
C THR A 331 21.56 9.69 -9.40
N SER A 332 22.60 9.41 -10.18
CA SER A 332 22.91 10.15 -11.41
C SER A 332 21.94 9.85 -12.54
N GLU A 333 21.43 8.61 -12.65
CA GLU A 333 20.48 8.21 -13.70
C GLU A 333 19.08 8.84 -13.53
N ILE A 334 18.63 9.02 -12.29
CA ILE A 334 17.26 9.47 -11.99
C ILE A 334 17.35 10.68 -11.08
N PRO A 335 17.70 11.89 -11.55
CA PRO A 335 17.79 13.05 -10.67
C PRO A 335 16.40 13.44 -10.13
N ILE A 336 16.39 13.99 -8.91
CA ILE A 336 15.17 14.27 -8.16
C ILE A 336 15.19 15.70 -7.63
N VAL A 337 14.02 16.33 -7.69
CA VAL A 337 13.71 17.58 -6.99
C VAL A 337 12.64 17.30 -5.93
N MET A 338 12.78 17.88 -4.74
CA MET A 338 11.78 17.83 -3.69
C MET A 338 10.94 19.11 -3.71
N PHE A 339 9.64 18.98 -3.97
CA PHE A 339 8.66 20.06 -3.86
C PHE A 339 8.05 20.07 -2.46
N ILE A 340 8.42 21.05 -1.64
CA ILE A 340 8.03 21.17 -0.25
C ILE A 340 6.73 21.98 -0.15
N PHE A 341 5.73 21.42 0.52
CA PHE A 341 4.38 22.03 0.59
C PHE A 341 3.90 22.30 2.01
N ASP A 342 4.60 21.83 3.06
CA ASP A 342 4.27 22.16 4.45
C ASP A 342 5.52 22.11 5.35
N ILE A 343 5.47 22.83 6.48
CA ILE A 343 6.45 22.80 7.57
C ILE A 343 5.71 22.55 8.89
N LEU A 344 6.06 21.45 9.55
CA LEU A 344 5.26 20.91 10.65
C LEU A 344 5.96 21.06 12.01
N TYR A 345 7.26 21.26 11.98
CA TYR A 345 8.10 21.49 13.14
C TYR A 345 9.31 22.33 12.74
N LEU A 346 9.70 23.27 13.60
CA LEU A 346 10.90 24.08 13.40
C LEU A 346 11.52 24.48 14.75
N ASN A 347 12.80 24.17 14.94
CA ASN A 347 13.66 24.60 16.04
C ASN A 347 12.98 24.53 17.42
N GLY A 348 12.58 23.32 17.81
CA GLY A 348 11.94 23.07 19.11
C GLY A 348 10.43 23.33 19.17
N LYS A 349 9.83 23.89 18.11
CA LYS A 349 8.41 24.27 18.09
C LYS A 349 7.61 23.45 17.10
N SER A 350 6.54 22.85 17.60
CA SER A 350 5.50 22.25 16.76
C SER A 350 4.64 23.35 16.11
N LEU A 351 4.38 23.21 14.81
CA LEU A 351 3.59 24.16 14.01
C LEU A 351 2.24 23.60 13.60
N ILE A 352 1.91 22.35 13.95
CA ILE A 352 0.72 21.63 13.47
C ILE A 352 -0.61 22.31 13.82
N ASN A 353 -0.64 23.06 14.93
CA ASN A 353 -1.82 23.77 15.40
C ASN A 353 -1.98 25.16 14.79
N LEU A 354 -0.99 25.62 14.01
CA LEU A 354 -1.11 26.86 13.25
C LEU A 354 -1.95 26.61 11.99
N PRO A 355 -2.75 27.59 11.55
CA PRO A 355 -3.44 27.53 10.27
C PRO A 355 -2.46 27.33 9.10
N TYR A 356 -2.90 26.64 8.04
CA TYR A 356 -2.09 26.39 6.85
C TYR A 356 -1.42 27.65 6.27
N PRO A 357 -2.09 28.83 6.14
CA PRO A 357 -1.42 30.04 5.67
C PRO A 357 -0.22 30.48 6.51
N GLU A 358 -0.30 30.34 7.84
CA GLU A 358 0.81 30.66 8.74
C GLU A 358 1.97 29.68 8.57
N ARG A 359 1.68 28.38 8.52
CA ARG A 359 2.72 27.36 8.24
C ARG A 359 3.38 27.61 6.89
N ARG A 360 2.59 27.94 5.86
CA ARG A 360 3.09 28.24 4.52
C ARG A 360 4.00 29.48 4.51
N LYS A 361 3.64 30.53 5.24
CA LYS A 361 4.49 31.71 5.40
C LYS A 361 5.81 31.38 6.11
N ILE A 362 5.76 30.61 7.20
CA ILE A 362 6.97 30.16 7.90
C ILE A 362 7.86 29.32 6.96
N LEU A 363 7.26 28.45 6.14
CA LEU A 363 7.97 27.68 5.13
C LEU A 363 8.68 28.59 4.13
N GLU A 364 7.96 29.55 3.53
CA GLU A 364 8.49 30.51 2.56
C GLU A 364 9.63 31.39 3.11
N GLU A 365 9.55 31.76 4.40
CA GLU A 365 10.59 32.56 5.08
C GLU A 365 11.87 31.76 5.37
N ASN A 366 11.78 30.44 5.56
CA ASN A 366 12.88 29.60 6.04
C ASN A 366 13.48 28.67 4.97
N VAL A 367 12.74 28.35 3.91
CA VAL A 367 13.18 27.48 2.82
C VAL A 367 13.39 28.31 1.56
N LYS A 368 14.67 28.57 1.25
CA LYS A 368 15.08 29.18 -0.01
C LYS A 368 15.17 28.13 -1.11
N GLU A 369 14.46 28.36 -2.21
CA GLU A 369 14.51 27.46 -3.36
C GLU A 369 15.90 27.39 -3.99
N ASN A 370 16.25 26.20 -4.49
CA ASN A 370 17.44 25.95 -5.28
C ASN A 370 17.15 24.87 -6.33
N GLU A 371 18.17 24.23 -6.89
CA GLU A 371 18.01 23.18 -7.90
C GLU A 371 17.30 21.92 -7.36
N TYR A 372 17.52 21.59 -6.09
CA TYR A 372 17.08 20.33 -5.47
C TYR A 372 15.81 20.48 -4.62
N PHE A 373 15.56 21.69 -4.10
CA PHE A 373 14.43 21.99 -3.24
C PHE A 373 13.64 23.16 -3.81
N LYS A 374 12.37 22.91 -4.09
CA LYS A 374 11.41 23.91 -4.56
C LYS A 374 10.26 23.98 -3.58
N LEU A 375 9.60 25.13 -3.48
CA LEU A 375 8.31 25.19 -2.84
C LEU A 375 7.25 24.70 -3.83
N ALA A 376 6.21 24.05 -3.32
CA ALA A 376 5.08 23.71 -4.17
C ALA A 376 4.49 24.98 -4.82
N THR A 377 4.32 24.93 -6.14
CA THR A 377 3.70 25.99 -6.95
C THR A 377 2.27 26.19 -6.45
N ARG A 378 1.90 27.44 -6.15
CA ARG A 378 0.60 27.76 -5.55
C ARG A 378 -0.04 29.03 -6.11
N ILE A 379 -1.37 29.07 -6.04
CA ILE A 379 -2.18 30.29 -6.13
C ILE A 379 -3.18 30.33 -4.96
N GLU A 380 -3.70 31.52 -4.66
CA GLU A 380 -4.85 31.68 -3.76
C GLU A 380 -5.94 32.45 -4.50
N SER A 381 -7.08 31.80 -4.75
CA SER A 381 -8.12 32.35 -5.61
C SER A 381 -9.52 31.90 -5.18
N ASP A 382 -10.52 32.68 -5.58
CA ASP A 382 -11.94 32.33 -5.60
C ASP A 382 -12.51 32.35 -7.04
N ASP A 383 -11.72 32.70 -8.06
CA ASP A 383 -12.12 32.70 -9.46
C ASP A 383 -11.95 31.31 -10.07
N GLU A 384 -13.07 30.74 -10.51
CA GLU A 384 -13.10 29.40 -11.12
C GLU A 384 -12.25 29.32 -12.39
N ASN A 385 -12.20 30.38 -13.19
CA ASN A 385 -11.43 30.40 -14.44
C ASN A 385 -9.93 30.40 -14.16
N GLU A 386 -9.48 31.18 -13.18
CA GLU A 386 -8.08 31.21 -12.76
C GLU A 386 -7.65 29.83 -12.21
N ILE A 387 -8.50 29.22 -11.38
CA ILE A 387 -8.21 27.90 -10.82
C ILE A 387 -8.20 26.82 -11.91
N MET A 388 -9.10 26.88 -12.89
CA MET A 388 -9.09 25.96 -14.02
C MET A 388 -7.85 26.11 -14.89
N LYS A 389 -7.41 27.33 -15.18
CA LYS A 389 -6.13 27.57 -15.89
C LYS A 389 -4.94 27.04 -15.11
N PHE A 390 -4.94 27.23 -13.79
CA PHE A 390 -3.90 26.69 -12.92
C PHE A 390 -3.90 25.16 -12.89
N PHE A 391 -5.08 24.54 -12.90
CA PHE A 391 -5.24 23.11 -13.05
C PHE A 391 -4.69 22.60 -14.38
N GLU A 392 -5.08 23.19 -15.50
CA GLU A 392 -4.61 22.81 -16.84
C GLU A 392 -3.09 22.94 -16.96
N LYS A 393 -2.55 24.07 -16.50
CA LYS A 393 -1.10 24.28 -16.43
C LYS A 393 -0.39 23.23 -15.57
N SER A 394 -0.97 22.83 -14.43
CA SER A 394 -0.37 21.76 -13.62
C SER A 394 -0.24 20.44 -14.39
N ILE A 395 -1.20 20.13 -15.27
CA ILE A 395 -1.18 18.93 -16.10
C ILE A 395 -0.12 19.06 -17.21
N GLU A 396 -0.02 20.23 -17.85
CA GLU A 396 1.02 20.53 -18.85
C GLU A 396 2.42 20.42 -18.25
N ASP A 397 2.60 20.90 -17.03
CA ASP A 397 3.86 20.82 -16.27
C ASP A 397 4.14 19.39 -15.73
N GLY A 398 3.33 18.38 -16.11
CA GLY A 398 3.56 16.97 -15.78
C GLY A 398 3.03 16.51 -14.42
N CYS A 399 2.17 17.28 -13.76
CA CYS A 399 1.55 16.90 -12.48
C CYS A 399 0.23 16.13 -12.68
N GLU A 400 -0.29 15.50 -11.62
CA GLU A 400 -1.58 14.77 -11.67
C GLU A 400 -2.82 15.69 -11.65
N GLY A 401 -2.63 16.96 -11.28
CA GLY A 401 -3.69 17.95 -11.06
C GLY A 401 -3.31 18.91 -9.94
N ILE A 402 -4.29 19.28 -9.11
CA ILE A 402 -4.10 20.23 -7.99
C ILE A 402 -4.62 19.69 -6.65
N VAL A 403 -4.08 20.21 -5.56
CA VAL A 403 -4.59 20.04 -4.19
C VAL A 403 -5.08 21.39 -3.69
N SER A 404 -6.37 21.48 -3.41
CA SER A 404 -6.99 22.62 -2.75
C SER A 404 -6.80 22.49 -1.25
N LYS A 405 -6.32 23.55 -0.61
CA LYS A 405 -6.09 23.64 0.84
C LYS A 405 -6.91 24.79 1.41
N ASN A 406 -7.67 24.48 2.45
CA ASN A 406 -8.46 25.45 3.19
C ASN A 406 -7.53 26.49 3.84
N ILE A 407 -7.97 27.75 3.87
CA ILE A 407 -7.19 28.88 4.39
C ILE A 407 -7.83 29.54 5.62
N SER A 408 -8.87 28.93 6.19
CA SER A 408 -9.47 29.40 7.45
C SER A 408 -8.54 29.15 8.65
N GLU A 409 -8.85 29.81 9.75
CA GLU A 409 -8.18 29.64 11.06
C GLU A 409 -8.20 28.18 11.57
N ASP A 410 -9.19 27.38 11.16
CA ASP A 410 -9.28 25.97 11.57
C ASP A 410 -8.45 25.02 10.69
N SER A 411 -7.68 25.55 9.73
CA SER A 411 -6.87 24.77 8.77
C SER A 411 -5.55 24.25 9.38
N VAL A 412 -5.68 23.58 10.52
CA VAL A 412 -4.58 22.91 11.24
C VAL A 412 -4.15 21.62 10.52
N TYR A 413 -2.93 21.16 10.76
CA TYR A 413 -2.46 19.87 10.25
C TYR A 413 -3.08 18.72 11.05
N ARG A 414 -3.76 17.79 10.37
CA ARG A 414 -4.41 16.64 11.00
C ARG A 414 -3.75 15.34 10.56
N ALA A 415 -2.81 14.85 11.37
CA ALA A 415 -2.08 13.61 11.10
C ALA A 415 -3.03 12.42 10.96
N GLY A 416 -2.81 11.60 9.92
CA GLY A 416 -3.60 10.42 9.60
C GLY A 416 -5.05 10.66 9.17
N ALA A 417 -5.55 11.89 9.28
CA ALA A 417 -6.92 12.22 8.92
C ALA A 417 -7.08 12.38 7.40
N ARG A 418 -8.24 11.94 6.90
CA ARG A 418 -8.77 12.35 5.61
C ARG A 418 -9.99 13.22 5.85
N GLY A 419 -9.92 14.47 5.42
CA GLY A 419 -10.99 15.43 5.65
C GLY A 419 -10.99 16.54 4.62
N TRP A 420 -11.93 17.47 4.77
CA TRP A 420 -12.21 18.53 3.79
C TRP A 420 -11.23 19.69 3.80
N LEU A 421 -10.29 19.72 4.74
CA LEU A 421 -9.25 20.75 4.76
C LEU A 421 -8.36 20.67 3.52
N TRP A 422 -8.08 19.46 3.02
CA TRP A 422 -7.37 19.24 1.76
C TRP A 422 -8.24 18.43 0.80
N ILE A 423 -8.41 18.90 -0.43
CA ILE A 423 -9.18 18.20 -1.47
C ILE A 423 -8.35 18.13 -2.75
N LYS A 424 -8.21 16.94 -3.33
CA LYS A 424 -7.50 16.76 -4.60
C LYS A 424 -8.46 16.79 -5.78
N PHE A 425 -8.04 17.46 -6.84
CA PHE A 425 -8.70 17.52 -8.13
C PHE A 425 -7.73 17.04 -9.21
N LYS A 426 -8.07 15.96 -9.91
CA LYS A 426 -7.18 15.26 -10.85
C LYS A 426 -7.76 15.23 -12.26
N ARG A 427 -6.87 15.10 -13.25
CA ARG A 427 -7.22 14.85 -14.66
C ARG A 427 -8.15 13.66 -14.84
N ASP A 428 -7.87 12.54 -14.16
CA ASP A 428 -8.66 11.30 -14.24
C ASP A 428 -10.13 11.48 -13.84
N TYR A 429 -10.49 12.55 -13.13
CA TYR A 429 -11.88 12.84 -12.76
C TYR A 429 -12.66 13.54 -13.86
N GLN A 430 -11.96 14.14 -14.82
CA GLN A 430 -12.51 14.61 -16.08
C GLN A 430 -12.45 13.54 -17.17
N GLN A 431 -11.62 12.50 -16.98
CA GLN A 431 -11.34 11.42 -17.94
C GLN A 431 -11.65 10.03 -17.36
N GLU A 432 -12.88 9.79 -16.87
CA GLU A 432 -13.39 8.44 -17.13
C GLU A 432 -13.51 8.37 -18.66
N ILE A 433 -12.95 7.35 -19.32
CA ILE A 433 -13.44 6.99 -20.64
C ILE A 433 -14.96 6.86 -20.45
N SER A 434 -15.72 7.77 -21.06
CA SER A 434 -17.19 7.81 -20.89
C SER A 434 -17.78 6.42 -21.19
N ASP A 435 -17.15 5.77 -22.17
CA ASP A 435 -17.54 4.49 -22.73
C ASP A 435 -16.99 3.31 -21.91
N SER A 436 -17.85 2.32 -21.73
CA SER A 436 -17.51 1.01 -21.20
C SER A 436 -17.04 0.07 -22.32
N PHE A 437 -16.26 -0.94 -21.94
CA PHE A 437 -15.80 -2.01 -22.81
C PHE A 437 -16.60 -3.28 -22.51
N ASP A 438 -17.14 -3.91 -23.54
CA ASP A 438 -17.69 -5.26 -23.43
C ASP A 438 -16.59 -6.26 -23.77
N LEU A 439 -16.16 -7.07 -22.79
CA LEU A 439 -15.00 -7.95 -22.93
C LEU A 439 -15.35 -9.40 -22.61
N VAL A 440 -14.70 -10.32 -23.29
CA VAL A 440 -14.94 -11.77 -23.13
C VAL A 440 -14.07 -12.33 -22.01
N VAL A 441 -14.66 -13.14 -21.13
CA VAL A 441 -13.92 -13.87 -20.10
C VAL A 441 -13.24 -15.09 -20.71
N VAL A 442 -11.91 -15.15 -20.59
CA VAL A 442 -11.08 -16.19 -21.23
C VAL A 442 -10.16 -16.94 -20.26
N GLY A 443 -10.15 -16.54 -18.99
CA GLY A 443 -9.43 -17.26 -17.94
C GLY A 443 -9.70 -16.72 -16.53
N ALA A 444 -9.27 -17.49 -15.53
CA ALA A 444 -9.41 -17.16 -14.12
C ALA A 444 -8.11 -17.45 -13.33
N PHE A 445 -7.85 -16.63 -12.31
CA PHE A 445 -6.75 -16.81 -11.36
C PHE A 445 -7.29 -17.17 -9.99
N ASN A 446 -6.62 -18.07 -9.27
CA ASN A 446 -6.97 -18.49 -7.93
C ASN A 446 -6.99 -17.31 -6.96
N GLY A 447 -8.02 -17.27 -6.13
CA GLY A 447 -8.17 -16.29 -5.07
C GLY A 447 -7.24 -16.59 -3.91
N HIS A 448 -6.63 -15.54 -3.38
CA HIS A 448 -5.74 -15.60 -2.22
C HIS A 448 -6.37 -14.82 -1.06
N GLY A 449 -5.96 -15.14 0.18
CA GLY A 449 -6.47 -14.44 1.37
C GLY A 449 -7.99 -14.61 1.55
N ARG A 450 -8.74 -13.49 1.61
CA ARG A 450 -10.21 -13.50 1.77
C ARG A 450 -10.96 -14.16 0.61
N ARG A 451 -10.35 -14.24 -0.58
CA ARG A 451 -10.94 -14.87 -1.77
C ARG A 451 -10.53 -16.34 -1.94
N LYS A 452 -9.94 -16.95 -0.91
CA LYS A 452 -9.52 -18.36 -0.95
C LYS A 452 -10.74 -19.26 -1.21
N GLY A 453 -10.60 -20.21 -2.14
CA GLY A 453 -11.67 -21.12 -2.55
C GLY A 453 -12.55 -20.60 -3.69
N THR A 454 -12.28 -19.40 -4.22
CA THR A 454 -12.88 -18.86 -5.45
C THR A 454 -11.82 -18.23 -6.36
N TYR A 455 -12.22 -17.53 -7.43
CA TYR A 455 -11.34 -16.79 -8.32
C TYR A 455 -11.01 -15.38 -7.78
N GLY A 456 -9.72 -15.03 -7.79
CA GLY A 456 -9.22 -13.73 -7.36
C GLY A 456 -9.28 -12.66 -8.45
N ALA A 457 -9.18 -13.06 -9.71
CA ALA A 457 -9.27 -12.19 -10.88
C ALA A 457 -9.67 -12.98 -12.13
N LEU A 458 -10.24 -12.28 -13.12
CA LEU A 458 -10.57 -12.80 -14.45
C LEU A 458 -9.60 -12.23 -15.50
N LEU A 459 -9.25 -13.02 -16.50
CA LEU A 459 -8.54 -12.58 -17.71
C LEU A 459 -9.56 -12.27 -18.79
N LEU A 460 -9.51 -11.05 -19.33
CA LEU A 460 -10.48 -10.55 -20.30
C LEU A 460 -9.84 -10.23 -21.64
N ALA A 461 -10.59 -10.47 -22.71
CA ALA A 461 -10.15 -10.28 -24.09
C ALA A 461 -11.16 -9.46 -24.91
N CYS A 462 -10.65 -8.70 -25.88
CA CYS A 462 -11.43 -8.06 -26.93
C CYS A 462 -11.52 -9.00 -28.15
N TYR A 463 -12.41 -8.69 -29.09
CA TYR A 463 -12.57 -9.47 -30.32
C TYR A 463 -11.79 -8.85 -31.49
N ASN A 464 -11.02 -9.66 -32.22
CA ASN A 464 -10.34 -9.26 -33.44
C ASN A 464 -11.05 -9.90 -34.63
N GLU A 465 -11.91 -9.11 -35.29
CA GLU A 465 -12.70 -9.55 -36.45
C GLU A 465 -11.84 -10.03 -37.62
N LYS A 466 -10.70 -9.38 -37.86
CA LYS A 466 -9.81 -9.68 -39.00
C LYS A 466 -9.13 -11.05 -38.85
N LYS A 467 -8.82 -11.43 -37.61
CA LYS A 467 -8.16 -12.71 -37.29
C LYS A 467 -9.15 -13.78 -36.82
N ASP A 468 -10.41 -13.43 -36.62
CA ASP A 468 -11.42 -14.28 -35.97
C ASP A 468 -10.91 -14.86 -34.63
N SER A 469 -10.37 -13.99 -33.79
CA SER A 469 -9.72 -14.40 -32.53
C SER A 469 -9.95 -13.39 -31.41
N PHE A 470 -9.80 -13.83 -30.17
CA PHE A 470 -9.84 -13.01 -28.97
C PHE A 470 -8.43 -12.64 -28.55
N GLU A 471 -8.19 -11.36 -28.29
CA GLU A 471 -6.89 -10.83 -27.88
C GLU A 471 -7.00 -10.30 -26.45
N THR A 472 -6.15 -10.77 -25.53
CA THR A 472 -6.21 -10.33 -24.13
C THR A 472 -5.97 -8.83 -24.02
N PHE A 473 -6.77 -8.18 -23.18
CA PHE A 473 -6.76 -6.73 -23.03
C PHE A 473 -6.62 -6.29 -21.57
N THR A 474 -7.15 -7.05 -20.61
CA THR A 474 -7.00 -6.68 -19.19
C THR A 474 -7.16 -7.85 -18.23
N LYS A 475 -6.62 -7.68 -17.02
CA LYS A 475 -6.86 -8.57 -15.87
C LYS A 475 -7.76 -7.85 -14.87
N LEU A 476 -8.95 -8.40 -14.65
CA LEU A 476 -10.00 -7.78 -13.83
C LEU A 476 -10.05 -8.41 -12.43
N GLY A 477 -9.71 -7.62 -11.41
CA GLY A 477 -9.75 -8.03 -9.99
C GLY A 477 -10.73 -7.25 -9.11
N SER A 478 -11.45 -6.27 -9.66
CA SER A 478 -12.27 -5.32 -8.88
C SER A 478 -13.64 -5.07 -9.52
N GLY A 479 -14.60 -4.59 -8.72
CA GLY A 479 -15.99 -4.36 -9.15
C GLY A 479 -16.97 -5.51 -8.88
N PHE A 480 -16.49 -6.61 -8.29
CA PHE A 480 -17.35 -7.73 -7.88
C PHE A 480 -17.89 -7.49 -6.46
N THR A 481 -19.15 -7.84 -6.20
CA THR A 481 -19.64 -8.05 -4.83
C THR A 481 -19.15 -9.40 -4.29
N ASP A 482 -19.22 -9.61 -2.97
CA ASP A 482 -18.80 -10.88 -2.37
C ASP A 482 -19.71 -12.04 -2.81
N GLU A 483 -21.00 -11.78 -3.04
CA GLU A 483 -21.96 -12.75 -3.59
C GLU A 483 -21.53 -13.16 -5.01
N MET A 484 -21.26 -12.19 -5.88
CA MET A 484 -20.81 -12.47 -7.25
C MET A 484 -19.52 -13.29 -7.26
N LEU A 485 -18.55 -12.95 -6.40
CA LEU A 485 -17.29 -13.70 -6.28
C LEU A 485 -17.53 -15.16 -5.89
N SER A 486 -18.51 -15.45 -5.04
CA SER A 486 -18.82 -16.82 -4.62
C SER A 486 -19.43 -17.65 -5.75
N GLU A 487 -20.10 -17.01 -6.71
CA GLU A 487 -20.80 -17.66 -7.82
C GLU A 487 -19.91 -17.92 -9.05
N LEU A 488 -18.82 -17.16 -9.23
CA LEU A 488 -17.94 -17.28 -10.40
C LEU A 488 -17.46 -18.72 -10.70
N PRO A 489 -17.02 -19.53 -9.71
CA PRO A 489 -16.63 -20.91 -9.98
C PRO A 489 -17.77 -21.75 -10.56
N GLY A 490 -19.01 -21.51 -10.11
CA GLY A 490 -20.21 -22.16 -10.64
C GLY A 490 -20.52 -21.72 -12.07
N ILE A 491 -20.46 -20.41 -12.35
CA ILE A 491 -20.72 -19.83 -13.67
C ILE A 491 -19.79 -20.42 -14.73
N PHE A 492 -18.49 -20.55 -14.41
CA PHE A 492 -17.50 -20.99 -15.38
C PHE A 492 -17.22 -22.49 -15.35
N LYS A 493 -17.80 -23.26 -14.42
CA LYS A 493 -17.47 -24.68 -14.21
C LYS A 493 -17.52 -25.53 -15.49
N SER A 494 -18.55 -25.35 -16.31
CA SER A 494 -18.73 -26.08 -17.58
C SER A 494 -17.92 -25.49 -18.74
N LEU A 495 -17.31 -24.32 -18.55
CA LEU A 495 -16.53 -23.61 -19.56
C LEU A 495 -15.02 -23.74 -19.33
N ILE A 496 -14.57 -24.35 -18.24
CA ILE A 496 -13.15 -24.61 -17.98
C ILE A 496 -12.63 -25.61 -19.01
N VAL A 497 -11.47 -25.29 -19.59
CA VAL A 497 -10.77 -26.14 -20.55
C VAL A 497 -9.31 -26.36 -20.13
N ASP A 498 -8.74 -27.51 -20.47
CA ASP A 498 -7.38 -27.88 -20.03
C ASP A 498 -6.26 -27.12 -20.75
N LYS A 499 -6.58 -26.54 -21.92
CA LYS A 499 -5.60 -25.87 -22.78
C LYS A 499 -6.16 -24.54 -23.28
N LYS A 500 -5.25 -23.61 -23.60
CA LYS A 500 -5.59 -22.33 -24.21
C LYS A 500 -6.50 -22.54 -25.44
N PRO A 501 -7.70 -21.92 -25.50
CA PRO A 501 -8.58 -22.00 -26.67
C PRO A 501 -7.87 -21.60 -27.97
N ALA A 502 -8.19 -22.27 -29.08
CA ALA A 502 -7.51 -22.04 -30.36
C ALA A 502 -7.70 -20.61 -30.90
N ARG A 503 -8.90 -20.04 -30.70
CA ARG A 503 -9.23 -18.65 -31.07
C ARG A 503 -8.74 -17.62 -30.04
N LEU A 504 -7.91 -17.99 -29.07
CA LEU A 504 -7.40 -17.07 -28.04
C LEU A 504 -5.90 -16.77 -28.20
N ASP A 505 -5.58 -15.51 -28.43
CA ASP A 505 -4.23 -14.99 -28.34
C ASP A 505 -3.96 -14.38 -26.96
N SER A 506 -2.98 -14.94 -26.26
CA SER A 506 -2.59 -14.54 -24.91
C SER A 506 -1.15 -14.98 -24.65
N THR A 507 -0.36 -14.08 -24.08
CA THR A 507 0.94 -14.38 -23.45
C THR A 507 0.78 -14.65 -21.95
N MET A 508 -0.30 -14.17 -21.33
CA MET A 508 -0.62 -14.40 -19.92
C MET A 508 -1.27 -15.76 -19.73
N ILE A 509 -0.74 -16.56 -18.79
CA ILE A 509 -1.25 -17.90 -18.46
C ILE A 509 -2.07 -17.82 -17.17
N PRO A 510 -3.39 -18.06 -17.21
CA PRO A 510 -4.24 -18.15 -16.03
C PRO A 510 -4.12 -19.51 -15.34
N ASP A 511 -4.62 -19.61 -14.10
CA ASP A 511 -4.72 -20.90 -13.38
C ASP A 511 -5.78 -21.80 -14.04
N TYR A 512 -6.83 -21.21 -14.60
CA TYR A 512 -7.88 -21.89 -15.36
C TYR A 512 -8.11 -21.19 -16.69
N TRP A 513 -7.97 -21.91 -17.80
CA TRP A 513 -8.45 -21.44 -19.10
C TRP A 513 -9.97 -21.57 -19.17
N ILE A 514 -10.65 -20.53 -19.67
CA ILE A 514 -12.10 -20.51 -19.84
C ILE A 514 -12.41 -20.38 -21.32
N TYR A 515 -13.30 -21.24 -21.83
CA TYR A 515 -13.79 -21.17 -23.20
C TYR A 515 -14.48 -19.81 -23.44
N PRO A 516 -14.12 -19.04 -24.49
CA PRO A 516 -14.69 -17.72 -24.75
C PRO A 516 -16.21 -17.83 -24.99
N SER A 517 -17.00 -17.43 -24.00
CA SER A 517 -18.46 -17.59 -24.03
C SER A 517 -19.20 -16.47 -23.30
N LYS A 518 -18.69 -16.02 -22.15
CA LYS A 518 -19.33 -14.99 -21.33
C LYS A 518 -18.71 -13.62 -21.56
N VAL A 519 -19.57 -12.61 -21.74
CA VAL A 519 -19.18 -11.21 -21.93
C VAL A 519 -19.49 -10.41 -20.65
N VAL A 520 -18.61 -9.48 -20.31
CA VAL A 520 -18.77 -8.56 -19.18
C VAL A 520 -18.54 -7.13 -19.62
N GLU A 521 -19.31 -6.21 -19.06
CA GLU A 521 -19.12 -4.78 -19.22
C GLU A 521 -18.12 -4.27 -18.17
N VAL A 522 -17.10 -3.56 -18.61
CA VAL A 522 -15.98 -3.09 -17.80
C VAL A 522 -15.72 -1.62 -18.08
N LYS A 523 -15.44 -0.84 -17.02
CA LYS A 523 -14.90 0.51 -17.16
C LYS A 523 -13.46 0.59 -16.69
N GLY A 524 -12.68 1.50 -17.28
CA GLY A 524 -11.32 1.81 -16.87
C GLY A 524 -11.01 3.28 -17.03
N ALA A 525 -9.86 3.70 -16.52
CA ALA A 525 -9.45 5.10 -16.54
C ALA A 525 -8.87 5.51 -17.90
N GLU A 526 -8.03 4.66 -18.50
CA GLU A 526 -7.34 4.96 -19.75
C GLU A 526 -6.87 3.68 -20.44
N ILE A 527 -6.55 3.78 -21.74
CA ILE A 527 -5.89 2.74 -22.52
C ILE A 527 -4.39 3.05 -22.56
N THR A 528 -3.56 2.06 -22.23
CA THR A 528 -2.10 2.19 -22.13
C THR A 528 -1.39 1.14 -22.96
N VAL A 529 -0.13 1.40 -23.33
CA VAL A 529 0.75 0.38 -23.94
C VAL A 529 1.09 -0.67 -22.89
N SER A 530 1.03 -1.95 -23.27
CA SER A 530 1.22 -3.09 -22.39
C SER A 530 2.15 -4.13 -23.00
N PRO A 531 3.22 -4.56 -22.29
CA PRO A 531 4.11 -5.61 -22.76
C PRO A 531 3.51 -7.02 -22.60
N VAL A 532 2.39 -7.18 -21.88
CA VAL A 532 1.82 -8.48 -21.49
C VAL A 532 0.44 -8.76 -22.06
N HIS A 533 -0.20 -7.79 -22.70
CA HIS A 533 -1.50 -7.96 -23.33
C HIS A 533 -1.35 -7.95 -24.85
N THR A 534 -2.19 -8.72 -25.53
CA THR A 534 -2.07 -9.03 -26.96
C THR A 534 -3.01 -8.22 -27.84
N CYS A 535 -3.96 -7.49 -27.25
CA CYS A 535 -4.79 -6.53 -27.98
C CYS A 535 -3.89 -5.55 -28.74
N ALA A 536 -4.07 -5.45 -30.06
CA ALA A 536 -3.29 -4.55 -30.93
C ALA A 536 -1.76 -4.74 -30.84
N TYR A 537 -1.29 -5.96 -30.58
CA TYR A 537 0.12 -6.27 -30.43
C TYR A 537 0.93 -5.90 -31.68
N ASN A 538 2.06 -5.21 -31.48
CA ASN A 538 2.93 -4.64 -32.52
C ASN A 538 2.29 -3.55 -33.41
N ILE A 539 1.05 -3.12 -33.14
CA ILE A 539 0.37 -2.10 -33.97
C ILE A 539 0.77 -0.69 -33.54
N ILE A 540 0.76 -0.43 -32.23
CA ILE A 540 1.11 0.89 -31.67
C ILE A 540 2.60 0.99 -31.37
N GLU A 541 3.16 -0.02 -30.72
CA GLU A 541 4.56 -0.09 -30.33
C GLU A 541 5.08 -1.52 -30.55
N LYS A 542 6.28 -1.63 -31.11
CA LYS A 542 6.88 -2.94 -31.41
C LYS A 542 7.20 -3.68 -30.12
N GLY A 543 6.73 -4.91 -29.98
CA GLY A 543 6.92 -5.74 -28.79
C GLY A 543 5.88 -5.52 -27.69
N SER A 544 4.83 -4.74 -27.95
CA SER A 544 3.77 -4.44 -26.98
C SER A 544 2.39 -4.42 -27.63
N GLY A 545 1.35 -4.67 -26.83
CA GLY A 545 -0.06 -4.44 -27.17
C GLY A 545 -0.64 -3.29 -26.34
N LEU A 546 -1.96 -3.30 -26.16
CA LEU A 546 -2.72 -2.32 -25.38
C LEU A 546 -3.38 -2.98 -24.17
N ALA A 547 -3.62 -2.18 -23.13
CA ALA A 547 -4.36 -2.63 -21.95
C ALA A 547 -5.20 -1.53 -21.31
N LEU A 548 -6.31 -1.94 -20.68
CA LEU A 548 -7.16 -1.07 -19.87
C LEU A 548 -6.60 -0.90 -18.46
N ARG A 549 -6.38 0.35 -18.04
CA ARG A 549 -5.91 0.70 -16.71
C ARG A 549 -7.08 0.86 -15.72
N PHE A 550 -6.89 0.35 -14.51
CA PHE A 550 -7.88 0.36 -13.42
C PHE A 550 -9.26 -0.23 -13.80
N PRO A 551 -9.29 -1.45 -14.39
CA PRO A 551 -10.53 -2.06 -14.83
C PRO A 551 -11.44 -2.39 -13.63
N ARG A 552 -12.74 -2.09 -13.78
CA ARG A 552 -13.80 -2.41 -12.81
C ARG A 552 -14.97 -3.06 -13.52
N LEU A 553 -15.46 -4.17 -12.97
CA LEU A 553 -16.69 -4.78 -13.45
C LEU A 553 -17.85 -3.81 -13.25
N ILE A 554 -18.69 -3.70 -14.28
CA ILE A 554 -20.00 -3.05 -14.18
C ILE A 554 -21.07 -4.13 -14.04
N LYS A 555 -21.15 -5.05 -15.01
CA LYS A 555 -22.13 -6.16 -15.02
C LYS A 555 -21.75 -7.26 -16.01
N PHE A 556 -22.40 -8.41 -15.89
CA PHE A 556 -22.40 -9.43 -16.94
C PHE A 556 -23.36 -9.02 -18.07
N ARG A 557 -22.99 -9.36 -19.31
CA ARG A 557 -23.76 -9.06 -20.53
C ARG A 557 -24.29 -10.35 -21.13
N ASP A 558 -25.35 -10.89 -20.51
CA ASP A 558 -26.03 -12.08 -21.04
C ASP A 558 -26.78 -11.80 -22.35
N ASP A 559 -26.91 -10.53 -22.73
CA ASP A 559 -27.45 -10.04 -23.99
C ASP A 559 -26.44 -9.99 -25.15
N LYS A 560 -25.16 -10.35 -24.90
CA LYS A 560 -24.09 -10.31 -25.91
C LYS A 560 -23.40 -11.66 -26.09
N ASN A 561 -23.09 -12.01 -27.34
CA ASN A 561 -22.19 -13.12 -27.67
C ASN A 561 -20.73 -12.65 -27.62
N PRO A 562 -19.75 -13.56 -27.50
CA PRO A 562 -18.33 -13.23 -27.53
C PRO A 562 -17.91 -12.37 -28.74
N GLU A 563 -18.46 -12.66 -29.91
CA GLU A 563 -18.19 -11.92 -31.15
C GLU A 563 -18.80 -10.50 -31.16
N ASP A 564 -19.73 -10.19 -30.25
CA ASP A 564 -20.31 -8.85 -30.06
C ASP A 564 -19.52 -7.99 -29.03
N ALA A 565 -18.39 -8.52 -28.55
CA ALA A 565 -17.48 -7.81 -27.65
C ALA A 565 -16.81 -6.63 -28.36
N THR A 566 -16.36 -5.65 -27.57
CA THR A 566 -15.55 -4.54 -28.07
C THR A 566 -14.37 -5.07 -28.87
N THR A 567 -14.15 -4.48 -30.03
CA THR A 567 -13.19 -4.95 -31.01
C THR A 567 -11.81 -4.35 -30.80
N THR A 568 -10.77 -5.03 -31.31
CA THR A 568 -9.41 -4.50 -31.31
C THR A 568 -9.32 -3.15 -32.03
N GLU A 569 -10.08 -2.94 -33.11
CA GLU A 569 -10.05 -1.68 -33.87
C GLU A 569 -10.70 -0.54 -33.08
N GLU A 570 -11.85 -0.77 -32.43
CA GLU A 570 -12.49 0.21 -31.53
C GLU A 570 -11.52 0.64 -30.42
N ILE A 571 -10.80 -0.31 -29.80
CA ILE A 571 -9.81 0.00 -28.76
C ILE A 571 -8.66 0.84 -29.32
N ILE A 572 -8.17 0.54 -30.53
CA ILE A 572 -7.13 1.34 -31.19
C ILE A 572 -7.63 2.77 -31.47
N GLU A 573 -8.88 2.92 -31.91
CA GLU A 573 -9.50 4.22 -32.16
C GLU A 573 -9.63 5.02 -30.87
N MET A 574 -10.15 4.42 -29.80
CA MET A 574 -10.26 5.04 -28.48
C MET A 574 -8.89 5.48 -27.96
N TYR A 575 -7.85 4.65 -28.11
CA TYR A 575 -6.48 5.01 -27.74
C TYR A 575 -5.93 6.18 -28.57
N LYS A 576 -6.18 6.20 -29.88
CA LYS A 576 -5.78 7.31 -30.76
C LYS A 576 -6.53 8.59 -30.44
N MET A 577 -7.82 8.51 -30.09
CA MET A 577 -8.61 9.66 -29.64
C MET A 577 -8.08 10.21 -28.32
N GLN A 578 -7.75 9.33 -27.37
CA GLN A 578 -7.09 9.70 -26.12
C GLN A 578 -5.80 10.51 -26.40
N LYS A 579 -4.98 10.10 -27.39
CA LYS A 579 -3.79 10.85 -27.83
C LYS A 579 -4.08 12.11 -28.63
N LYS A 580 -5.10 12.15 -29.48
CA LYS A 580 -5.46 13.36 -30.24
C LYS A 580 -5.97 14.47 -29.32
N THR A 581 -6.76 14.13 -28.30
CA THR A 581 -7.17 15.12 -27.29
C THR A 581 -5.98 15.67 -26.50
N ILE A 582 -4.88 14.91 -26.39
CA ILE A 582 -3.60 15.39 -25.86
C ILE A 582 -2.96 16.38 -26.86
N ASN A 583 -2.80 16.00 -28.14
CA ASN A 583 -2.07 16.80 -29.13
C ASN A 583 -2.83 17.99 -29.75
N THR A 584 -4.17 17.99 -29.76
CA THR A 584 -4.96 19.13 -30.30
C THR A 584 -5.01 20.28 -29.29
N LYS A 585 -4.99 19.98 -27.99
CA LYS A 585 -4.80 21.00 -26.95
C LYS A 585 -3.40 21.65 -27.02
N GLU A 586 -2.37 20.90 -27.42
CA GLU A 586 -1.01 21.43 -27.66
C GLU A 586 -0.87 22.31 -28.94
N LYS A 587 -1.91 22.42 -29.78
CA LYS A 587 -1.85 23.15 -31.07
C LYS A 587 -2.88 24.28 -31.23
N GLU A 588 -3.86 24.38 -30.34
CA GLU A 588 -4.82 25.51 -30.31
C GLU A 588 -4.41 26.60 -29.32
N ASP A 589 -3.27 26.43 -28.64
CA ASP A 589 -2.48 27.46 -27.96
C ASP A 589 -1.15 27.70 -28.71
#